data_AF-A0A7X1LIZ8-F1
#
_entry.id   AF-A0A7X1LIZ8-F1
#
_cell.length_a   1.000
_cell.length_b   1.000
_cell.length_c   1.000
_cell.angle_alpha   90.00
_cell.angle_beta   90.00
_cell.angle_gamma   90.00
#
_symmetry.space_group_name_H-M   'P 1'
#
loop_
_entity.id
_entity.type
_entity.pdbx_description
1 polymer ?
#
loop_
_entity_poly.entity_id
_entity_poly.type
_entity_poly.pdbx_seq_one_letter_code
_entity_poly.pdbx_strand_id
1 'polypeptide(L)'
;MIRNSQKTLIFIDFNGNIEAVFNENLEAKTCAFKSLDDLRETDEVLEIIYKSFISSDVLDKLFELKLLGINIIEYFDFFEQYQGKINIDIISKEWFLKSKEFKLLHSNFSKCFKRSFDLITSISLLILLLPLFLLTYICIKLETPKEFFSSPAFFKQKRIGLLGKEFTIIKFRSMKIHDPKIYSKYSSKDDKRITKVGKIIRKLRIDELPQLFNVIKGDMSLIGPRPEWNELGKEYEQLLNLYTLRYAMKPGITGLAQVMYSYGANLDDAKRKLEYDIYYIEYFSFLLDLIIIFKTIKIVVFGRGV
;
A
#
# COMPACT_ATOMS: atom_id res chain seq x y z
N MET A 1 -10.63 -17.25 -33.62
CA MET A 1 -10.72 -15.83 -34.03
C MET A 1 -11.30 -15.06 -32.85
N ILE A 2 -10.46 -14.72 -31.87
CA ILE A 2 -10.88 -14.00 -30.67
C ILE A 2 -10.87 -12.53 -31.07
N ARG A 3 -12.04 -11.90 -31.18
CA ARG A 3 -12.13 -10.45 -31.39
C ARG A 3 -11.42 -9.79 -30.20
N ASN A 4 -10.29 -9.13 -30.46
CA ASN A 4 -9.72 -8.13 -29.56
C ASN A 4 -10.73 -6.98 -29.47
N SER A 5 -11.75 -7.11 -28.63
CA SER A 5 -12.64 -6.01 -28.30
C SER A 5 -11.88 -5.05 -27.39
N GLN A 6 -11.24 -4.02 -27.98
CA GLN A 6 -10.66 -2.93 -27.22
C GLN A 6 -11.78 -2.22 -26.46
N LYS A 7 -11.64 -2.11 -25.14
CA LYS A 7 -12.62 -1.45 -24.28
C LYS A 7 -12.57 0.07 -24.51
N THR A 8 -13.72 0.69 -24.71
CA THR A 8 -13.86 2.15 -24.87
C THR A 8 -14.41 2.73 -23.57
N LEU A 9 -13.72 3.74 -23.04
CA LEU A 9 -14.04 4.43 -21.79
C LEU A 9 -14.72 5.77 -22.13
N ILE A 10 -15.90 6.02 -21.58
CA ILE A 10 -16.68 7.23 -21.87
C ILE A 10 -16.89 8.00 -20.57
N PHE A 11 -16.34 9.21 -20.48
CA PHE A 11 -16.52 10.10 -19.34
C PHE A 11 -17.69 11.03 -19.60
N ILE A 12 -18.60 11.13 -18.63
CA ILE A 12 -19.75 12.03 -18.71
C ILE A 12 -19.75 13.09 -17.60
N ASP A 13 -20.30 14.26 -17.92
CA ASP A 13 -20.54 15.35 -16.97
C ASP A 13 -21.76 15.09 -16.07
N PHE A 14 -22.04 16.03 -15.16
CA PHE A 14 -23.19 15.96 -14.25
C PHE A 14 -24.56 16.00 -14.96
N ASN A 15 -24.58 16.49 -16.21
CA ASN A 15 -25.78 16.60 -17.05
C ASN A 15 -25.92 15.41 -18.02
N GLY A 16 -25.01 14.45 -17.99
CA GLY A 16 -24.99 13.29 -18.89
C GLY A 16 -24.40 13.54 -20.27
N ASN A 17 -23.72 14.67 -20.49
CA ASN A 17 -23.00 14.93 -21.74
C ASN A 17 -21.65 14.21 -21.74
N ILE A 18 -21.25 13.71 -22.91
CA ILE A 18 -19.93 13.08 -23.10
C ILE A 18 -18.83 14.15 -23.06
N GLU A 19 -18.02 14.15 -22.00
CA GLU A 19 -16.87 15.05 -21.87
C GLU A 19 -15.65 14.53 -22.64
N ALA A 20 -15.40 13.22 -22.58
CA ALA A 20 -14.22 12.61 -23.18
C ALA A 20 -14.42 11.12 -23.47
N VAL A 21 -13.73 10.63 -24.51
CA VAL A 21 -13.70 9.21 -24.87
C VAL A 21 -12.25 8.75 -24.98
N PHE A 22 -11.93 7.65 -24.32
CA PHE A 22 -10.60 7.05 -24.30
C PHE A 22 -10.66 5.58 -24.68
N ASN A 23 -9.52 5.03 -25.13
CA ASN A 23 -9.32 3.59 -25.14
C ASN A 23 -8.89 3.09 -23.74
N GLU A 24 -8.75 1.77 -23.60
CA GLU A 24 -8.26 1.11 -22.38
C GLU A 24 -6.88 1.58 -21.88
N ASN A 25 -6.06 2.17 -22.76
CA ASN A 25 -4.75 2.72 -22.43
C ASN A 25 -4.80 4.21 -22.08
N LEU A 26 -5.99 4.81 -21.94
CA LEU A 26 -6.21 6.24 -21.72
C LEU A 26 -5.67 7.14 -22.86
N GLU A 27 -5.58 6.61 -24.08
CA GLU A 27 -5.32 7.43 -25.25
C GLU A 27 -6.65 7.99 -25.77
N ALA A 28 -6.68 9.29 -26.06
CA ALA A 28 -7.88 9.96 -26.51
C ALA A 28 -8.35 9.36 -27.85
N LYS A 29 -9.62 8.95 -27.90
CA LYS A 29 -10.33 8.56 -29.12
C LYS A 29 -11.14 9.76 -29.60
N THR A 30 -11.15 10.00 -30.90
CA THR A 30 -12.04 10.99 -31.50
C THR A 30 -13.49 10.58 -31.23
N CYS A 31 -14.29 11.45 -30.61
CA CYS A 31 -15.68 11.16 -30.25
C CYS A 31 -16.53 10.85 -31.49
N ALA A 32 -16.90 9.58 -31.67
CA ALA A 32 -17.95 9.19 -32.62
C ALA A 32 -19.36 9.39 -32.05
N PHE A 33 -19.47 9.45 -30.71
CA PHE A 33 -20.72 9.55 -29.97
C PHE A 33 -21.03 11.00 -29.60
N LYS A 34 -22.25 11.46 -29.87
CA LYS A 34 -22.76 12.79 -29.54
C LYS A 34 -23.69 12.75 -28.33
N SER A 35 -24.33 11.61 -28.08
CA SER A 35 -25.27 11.42 -26.98
C SER A 35 -25.15 10.04 -26.33
N LEU A 36 -25.68 9.89 -25.11
CA LEU A 36 -25.83 8.59 -24.45
C LEU A 36 -26.74 7.62 -25.22
N ASP A 37 -27.65 8.14 -26.03
CA ASP A 37 -28.59 7.32 -26.79
C ASP A 37 -27.89 6.64 -27.98
N ASP A 38 -26.83 7.25 -28.51
CA ASP A 38 -25.96 6.67 -29.55
C ASP A 38 -25.25 5.40 -29.06
N LEU A 39 -25.10 5.24 -27.73
CA LEU A 39 -24.40 4.11 -27.11
C LEU A 39 -25.22 2.82 -27.10
N ARG A 40 -26.54 2.90 -27.36
CA ARG A 40 -27.45 1.75 -27.38
C ARG A 40 -27.23 0.86 -28.61
N GLU A 41 -26.70 1.42 -29.70
CA GLU A 41 -26.60 0.75 -31.00
C GLU A 41 -25.18 0.25 -31.33
N THR A 42 -24.26 0.31 -30.36
CA THR A 42 -22.84 0.00 -30.61
C THR A 42 -22.48 -1.42 -30.24
N ASP A 43 -21.66 -2.07 -31.07
CA ASP A 43 -21.03 -3.36 -30.78
C ASP A 43 -19.71 -3.24 -29.96
N GLU A 44 -19.31 -2.02 -29.57
CA GLU A 44 -18.09 -1.82 -28.77
C GLU A 44 -18.31 -2.23 -27.30
N VAL A 45 -17.26 -2.75 -26.65
CA VAL A 45 -17.30 -2.98 -25.20
C VAL A 45 -17.11 -1.63 -24.51
N LEU A 46 -18.23 -1.08 -24.03
CA LEU A 46 -18.27 0.24 -23.41
C LEU A 46 -18.18 0.16 -21.88
N GLU A 47 -17.44 1.10 -21.30
CA GLU A 47 -17.52 1.43 -19.87
C GLU A 47 -17.75 2.92 -19.70
N ILE A 48 -18.85 3.26 -19.03
CA ILE A 48 -19.26 4.64 -18.79
C ILE A 48 -18.81 5.04 -17.39
N ILE A 49 -18.09 6.15 -17.31
CA ILE A 49 -17.58 6.76 -16.10
C ILE A 49 -18.34 8.07 -15.83
N TYR A 50 -19.11 8.12 -14.74
CA TYR A 50 -19.95 9.26 -14.41
C TYR A 50 -19.51 9.96 -13.11
N LYS A 51 -19.69 11.27 -13.02
CA LYS A 51 -19.39 12.05 -11.80
C LYS A 51 -20.53 11.89 -10.77
N SER A 52 -20.22 11.98 -9.48
CA SER A 52 -21.24 11.96 -8.41
C SER A 52 -22.26 13.10 -8.58
N PHE A 53 -23.46 12.97 -8.01
CA PHE A 53 -24.52 14.00 -8.03
C PHE A 53 -25.11 14.30 -9.42
N ILE A 54 -25.40 13.26 -10.21
CA ILE A 54 -26.16 13.37 -11.46
C ILE A 54 -27.66 13.58 -11.22
N SER A 55 -28.35 14.17 -12.20
CA SER A 55 -29.81 14.32 -12.18
C SER A 55 -30.54 12.97 -12.31
N SER A 56 -31.82 12.92 -11.90
CA SER A 56 -32.67 11.73 -12.04
C SER A 56 -32.74 11.23 -13.47
N ASP A 57 -32.86 12.14 -14.43
CA ASP A 57 -33.03 11.80 -15.84
C ASP A 57 -31.77 11.11 -16.41
N VAL A 58 -30.59 11.55 -15.97
CA VAL A 58 -29.32 10.91 -16.35
C VAL A 58 -29.18 9.56 -15.68
N LEU A 59 -29.59 9.44 -14.41
CA LEU A 59 -29.56 8.18 -13.68
C LEU A 59 -30.43 7.12 -14.35
N ASP A 60 -31.63 7.48 -14.80
CA ASP A 60 -32.54 6.57 -15.52
C ASP A 60 -31.93 6.11 -16.85
N LYS A 61 -31.30 7.01 -17.61
CA LYS A 61 -30.57 6.65 -18.84
C LYS A 61 -29.42 5.67 -18.57
N LEU A 62 -28.62 5.93 -17.54
CA LEU A 62 -27.54 5.02 -17.14
C LEU A 62 -28.09 3.67 -16.70
N PHE A 63 -29.20 3.64 -15.96
CA PHE A 63 -29.84 2.39 -15.56
C PHE A 63 -30.25 1.54 -16.77
N GLU A 64 -30.85 2.14 -17.79
CA GLU A 64 -31.19 1.46 -19.05
C GLU A 64 -29.94 0.90 -19.75
N LEU A 65 -28.87 1.69 -19.86
CA LEU A 65 -27.60 1.25 -20.46
C LEU A 65 -26.96 0.08 -19.68
N LYS A 66 -27.07 0.10 -18.34
CA LYS A 66 -26.57 -0.99 -17.49
C LYS A 66 -27.34 -2.29 -17.72
N LEU A 67 -28.66 -2.22 -17.97
CA LEU A 67 -29.48 -3.39 -18.31
C LEU A 67 -29.11 -3.98 -19.68
N LEU A 68 -28.58 -3.16 -20.60
CA LEU A 68 -28.02 -3.62 -21.88
C LEU A 68 -26.63 -4.27 -21.73
N GLY A 69 -26.09 -4.33 -20.52
CA GLY A 69 -24.80 -4.97 -20.22
C GLY A 69 -23.59 -4.02 -20.33
N ILE A 70 -23.82 -2.72 -20.53
CA ILE A 70 -22.74 -1.72 -20.49
C ILE A 70 -22.27 -1.56 -19.05
N ASN A 71 -20.95 -1.60 -18.82
CA ASN A 71 -20.44 -1.40 -17.48
C ASN A 71 -20.53 0.09 -17.11
N ILE A 72 -21.06 0.38 -15.92
CA ILE A 72 -21.20 1.74 -15.43
C ILE A 72 -20.53 1.83 -14.08
N ILE A 73 -19.56 2.73 -14.00
CA ILE A 73 -18.69 2.94 -12.85
C ILE A 73 -18.68 4.42 -12.47
N GLU A 74 -18.67 4.72 -11.17
CA GLU A 74 -18.50 6.09 -10.73
C GLU A 74 -17.05 6.55 -11.00
N TYR A 75 -16.86 7.84 -11.27
CA TYR A 75 -15.56 8.46 -11.49
C TYR A 75 -14.56 8.15 -10.37
N PHE A 76 -15.02 8.19 -9.11
CA PHE A 76 -14.16 7.86 -7.97
C PHE A 76 -13.71 6.40 -8.00
N ASP A 77 -14.65 5.46 -8.16
CA ASP A 77 -14.34 4.03 -8.28
C ASP A 77 -13.38 3.74 -9.44
N PHE A 78 -13.57 4.41 -10.58
CA PHE A 78 -12.69 4.26 -11.74
C PHE A 78 -11.27 4.74 -11.42
N PHE A 79 -11.13 5.92 -10.82
CA PHE A 79 -9.83 6.48 -10.46
C PHE A 79 -9.09 5.61 -9.44
N GLU A 80 -9.81 5.09 -8.44
CA GLU A 80 -9.24 4.18 -7.44
C GLU A 80 -8.72 2.89 -8.08
N GLN A 81 -9.52 2.26 -8.96
CA GLN A 81 -9.13 1.03 -9.66
C GLN A 81 -7.97 1.25 -10.61
N TYR A 82 -7.96 2.35 -11.36
CA TYR A 82 -6.93 2.65 -12.34
C TYR A 82 -5.60 3.03 -11.68
N GLN A 83 -5.63 3.91 -10.67
CA GLN A 83 -4.40 4.38 -10.03
C GLN A 83 -3.90 3.43 -8.93
N GLY A 84 -4.76 2.56 -8.39
CA GLY A 84 -4.44 1.68 -7.27
C GLY A 84 -4.16 2.44 -5.97
N LYS A 85 -4.79 3.60 -5.78
CA LYS A 85 -4.66 4.47 -4.60
C LYS A 85 -5.93 5.29 -4.40
N ILE A 86 -6.20 5.72 -3.17
CA ILE A 86 -7.38 6.52 -2.84
C ILE A 86 -6.95 7.94 -2.47
N ASN A 87 -7.55 8.96 -3.09
CA ASN A 87 -7.22 10.35 -2.81
C ASN A 87 -7.84 10.82 -1.48
N ILE A 88 -7.00 11.00 -0.46
CA ILE A 88 -7.42 11.35 0.91
C ILE A 88 -8.12 12.72 1.00
N ASP A 89 -7.84 13.65 0.09
CA ASP A 89 -8.50 14.98 0.11
C ASP A 89 -10.00 14.90 -0.16
N ILE A 90 -10.43 13.80 -0.80
CA ILE A 90 -11.81 13.61 -1.25
C ILE A 90 -12.55 12.58 -0.38
N ILE A 91 -11.82 11.85 0.47
CA ILE A 91 -12.42 10.89 1.40
C ILE A 91 -13.13 11.64 2.54
N SER A 92 -14.45 11.61 2.54
CA SER A 92 -15.27 11.97 3.70
C SER A 92 -15.58 10.71 4.54
N LYS A 93 -16.09 10.90 5.77
CA LYS A 93 -16.65 9.78 6.54
C LYS A 93 -17.81 9.10 5.80
N GLU A 94 -18.50 9.82 4.90
CA GLU A 94 -19.58 9.25 4.07
C GLU A 94 -19.03 8.33 2.98
N TRP A 95 -17.84 8.62 2.44
CA TRP A 95 -17.14 7.68 1.55
C TRP A 95 -16.90 6.35 2.28
N PHE A 96 -16.45 6.37 3.54
CA PHE A 96 -16.23 5.14 4.31
C PHE A 96 -17.53 4.33 4.52
N LEU A 97 -18.67 5.01 4.63
CA LEU A 97 -19.98 4.34 4.72
C LEU A 97 -20.43 3.71 3.40
N LYS A 98 -19.91 4.20 2.27
CA LYS A 98 -20.24 3.73 0.91
C LYS A 98 -19.18 2.80 0.31
N SER A 99 -17.95 2.83 0.82
CA SER A 99 -16.81 2.04 0.35
C SER A 99 -17.11 0.54 0.38
N LYS A 100 -16.50 -0.21 -0.54
CA LYS A 100 -16.72 -1.66 -0.62
C LYS A 100 -16.25 -2.31 0.68
N GLU A 101 -16.99 -3.31 1.13
CA GLU A 101 -16.79 -3.98 2.42
C GLU A 101 -15.30 -4.23 2.71
N PHE A 102 -14.81 -3.71 3.83
CA PHE A 102 -13.50 -4.03 4.39
C PHE A 102 -13.42 -5.53 4.69
N LYS A 103 -13.15 -6.36 3.68
CA LYS A 103 -13.31 -7.82 3.74
C LYS A 103 -12.54 -8.44 4.90
N LEU A 104 -11.34 -7.93 5.18
CA LEU A 104 -10.53 -8.38 6.32
C LEU A 104 -11.10 -7.99 7.68
N LEU A 105 -11.90 -6.93 7.79
CA LEU A 105 -12.58 -6.57 9.03
C LEU A 105 -13.73 -7.52 9.35
N HIS A 106 -14.42 -8.03 8.34
CA HIS A 106 -15.67 -8.78 8.51
C HIS A 106 -15.54 -10.31 8.32
N SER A 107 -14.55 -10.80 7.56
CA SER A 107 -14.38 -12.24 7.28
C SER A 107 -13.39 -12.92 8.24
N ASN A 108 -13.91 -13.71 9.20
CA ASN A 108 -13.08 -14.51 10.10
C ASN A 108 -12.21 -15.54 9.34
N PHE A 109 -12.75 -16.12 8.26
CA PHE A 109 -11.98 -17.04 7.41
C PHE A 109 -10.75 -16.35 6.80
N SER A 110 -10.93 -15.15 6.24
CA SER A 110 -9.83 -14.38 5.65
C SER A 110 -8.77 -14.00 6.69
N LYS A 111 -9.19 -13.61 7.90
CA LYS A 111 -8.28 -13.33 9.03
C LYS A 111 -7.47 -14.57 9.43
N CYS A 112 -8.14 -15.71 9.61
CA CYS A 112 -7.49 -16.98 9.97
C CYS A 112 -6.51 -17.43 8.88
N PHE A 113 -6.93 -17.39 7.61
CA PHE A 113 -6.06 -17.77 6.50
C PHE A 113 -4.84 -16.85 6.39
N LYS A 114 -5.03 -15.52 6.43
CA LYS A 114 -3.91 -14.55 6.43
C LYS A 114 -2.95 -14.81 7.59
N ARG A 115 -3.47 -15.08 8.79
CA ARG A 115 -2.65 -15.40 9.96
C ARG A 115 -1.86 -16.71 9.80
N SER A 116 -2.48 -17.75 9.27
CA SER A 116 -1.82 -19.03 9.00
C SER A 116 -0.72 -18.88 7.94
N PHE A 117 -1.02 -18.15 6.85
CA PHE A 117 -0.05 -17.84 5.81
C PHE A 117 1.16 -17.06 6.36
N ASP A 118 0.91 -16.02 7.17
CA ASP A 118 1.94 -15.22 7.83
C ASP A 118 2.84 -16.08 8.73
N LEU A 119 2.25 -16.97 9.54
CA LEU A 119 2.98 -17.84 10.46
C LEU A 119 3.86 -18.85 9.73
N ILE A 120 3.26 -19.61 8.80
CA ILE A 120 3.96 -20.65 8.05
C ILE A 120 5.12 -20.01 7.28
N THR A 121 4.83 -18.95 6.52
CA THR A 121 5.84 -18.29 5.69
C THR A 121 6.93 -17.65 6.54
N SER A 122 6.60 -17.00 7.67
CA SER A 122 7.62 -16.39 8.53
C SER A 122 8.55 -17.41 9.19
N ILE A 123 8.01 -18.55 9.63
CA ILE A 123 8.80 -19.63 10.22
C ILE A 123 9.69 -20.27 9.15
N SER A 124 9.14 -20.57 7.97
CA SER A 124 9.91 -21.11 6.84
C SER A 124 11.03 -20.17 6.42
N LEU A 125 10.77 -18.87 6.28
CA LEU A 125 11.79 -17.87 5.96
C LEU A 125 12.86 -17.76 7.04
N LEU A 126 12.48 -17.81 8.32
CA LEU A 126 13.44 -17.73 9.41
C LEU A 126 14.38 -18.94 9.44
N ILE A 127 13.86 -20.15 9.21
CA ILE A 127 14.66 -21.37 9.12
C ILE A 127 15.58 -21.32 7.89
N LEU A 128 15.03 -20.98 6.72
CA LEU A 128 15.77 -20.91 5.47
C LEU A 128 16.90 -19.87 5.52
N LEU A 129 16.63 -18.71 6.11
CA LEU A 129 17.56 -17.59 6.20
C LEU A 129 18.35 -17.57 7.51
N LEU A 130 18.28 -18.63 8.33
CA LEU A 130 18.99 -18.71 9.60
C LEU A 130 20.52 -18.52 9.45
N PRO A 131 21.20 -19.12 8.46
CA PRO A 131 22.63 -18.89 8.26
C PRO A 131 22.95 -17.42 7.98
N LEU A 132 22.14 -16.77 7.13
CA LEU A 132 22.29 -15.35 6.81
C LEU A 132 22.00 -14.47 8.02
N PHE A 133 21.02 -14.83 8.84
CA PHE A 133 20.67 -14.15 10.08
C PHE A 133 21.84 -14.17 11.06
N LEU A 134 22.46 -15.33 11.28
CA LEU A 134 23.62 -15.49 12.16
C LEU A 134 24.85 -14.76 11.62
N LEU A 135 25.13 -14.87 10.32
CA LEU A 135 26.23 -14.14 9.67
C LEU A 135 26.06 -12.63 9.84
N THR A 136 24.85 -12.11 9.59
CA THR A 136 24.54 -10.69 9.76
C THR A 136 24.74 -10.24 11.21
N TYR A 137 24.25 -11.03 12.17
CA TYR A 137 24.45 -10.77 13.59
C TYR A 137 25.94 -10.65 13.94
N ILE A 138 26.76 -11.61 13.50
CA ILE A 138 28.21 -11.61 13.75
C ILE A 138 28.86 -10.38 13.12
N CYS A 139 28.57 -10.07 11.85
CA CYS A 139 29.12 -8.91 11.15
C CYS A 139 28.83 -7.59 11.88
N ILE A 140 27.61 -7.40 12.39
CA ILE A 140 27.24 -6.19 13.15
C ILE A 140 28.01 -6.09 14.47
N LYS A 141 28.25 -7.23 15.14
CA LYS A 141 29.00 -7.26 16.41
C LYS A 141 30.49 -6.99 16.18
N LEU A 142 31.07 -7.56 15.13
CA LEU A 142 32.47 -7.35 14.75
C LEU A 142 32.77 -5.94 14.25
N GLU A 143 31.76 -5.21 13.76
CA GLU A 143 31.92 -3.81 13.34
C GLU A 143 32.17 -2.85 14.52
N THR A 144 31.81 -3.25 15.74
CA THR A 144 32.10 -2.51 16.99
C THR A 144 32.81 -3.42 18.01
N PRO A 145 34.07 -3.83 17.75
CA PRO A 145 34.74 -4.88 18.52
C PRO A 145 35.13 -4.41 19.94
N LYS A 146 35.42 -3.12 20.12
CA LYS A 146 35.69 -2.52 21.44
C LYS A 146 34.49 -2.60 22.39
N GLU A 147 33.28 -2.68 21.83
CA GLU A 147 32.01 -2.76 22.56
C GLU A 147 31.31 -4.09 22.24
N PHE A 148 32.07 -5.15 21.95
CA PHE A 148 31.48 -6.41 21.49
C PHE A 148 30.47 -6.98 22.49
N PHE A 149 30.66 -6.82 23.80
CA PHE A 149 29.68 -7.30 24.78
C PHE A 149 28.55 -6.31 25.07
N SER A 150 28.79 -5.00 24.95
CA SER A 150 27.84 -3.93 25.32
C SER A 150 26.98 -3.42 24.17
N SER A 151 27.47 -3.49 22.92
CA SER A 151 26.75 -2.97 21.75
C SER A 151 25.68 -3.96 21.26
N PRO A 152 24.40 -3.58 21.20
CA PRO A 152 23.35 -4.47 20.73
C PRO A 152 23.41 -4.67 19.21
N ALA A 153 23.21 -5.91 18.76
CA ALA A 153 23.02 -6.21 17.33
C ALA A 153 21.62 -5.85 16.84
N PHE A 154 20.65 -5.78 17.76
CA PHE A 154 19.26 -5.45 17.45
C PHE A 154 18.94 -4.01 17.81
N PHE A 155 18.27 -3.33 16.89
CA PHE A 155 17.61 -2.07 17.13
C PHE A 155 16.13 -2.33 17.48
N LYS A 156 15.64 -1.64 18.51
CA LYS A 156 14.26 -1.74 18.99
C LYS A 156 13.62 -0.36 18.99
N GLN A 157 12.40 -0.24 18.48
CA GLN A 157 11.68 1.03 18.48
C GLN A 157 10.18 0.82 18.65
N LYS A 158 9.52 1.75 19.37
CA LYS A 158 8.07 1.74 19.47
C LYS A 158 7.42 2.14 18.13
N ARG A 159 6.34 1.45 17.82
CA ARG A 159 5.55 1.56 16.60
C ARG A 159 4.07 1.43 16.93
N ILE A 160 3.21 1.98 16.07
CA ILE A 160 1.76 1.85 16.21
C ILE A 160 1.30 0.70 15.30
N GLY A 161 0.51 -0.21 15.85
CA GLY A 161 0.00 -1.40 15.17
C GLY A 161 -1.52 -1.43 15.09
N LEU A 162 -2.07 -2.64 15.02
CA LEU A 162 -3.50 -2.89 14.86
C LEU A 162 -4.31 -2.17 15.97
N LEU A 163 -5.34 -1.44 15.56
CA LEU A 163 -6.23 -0.63 16.41
C LEU A 163 -5.47 0.39 17.27
N GLY A 164 -4.37 0.93 16.76
CA GLY A 164 -3.58 1.95 17.44
C GLY A 164 -2.71 1.43 18.59
N LYS A 165 -2.63 0.11 18.79
CA LYS A 165 -1.85 -0.47 19.90
C LYS A 165 -0.35 -0.34 19.63
N GLU A 166 0.39 0.20 20.59
CA GLU A 166 1.85 0.27 20.48
C GLU A 166 2.49 -1.13 20.58
N PHE A 167 3.49 -1.39 19.74
CA PHE A 167 4.35 -2.57 19.84
C PHE A 167 5.81 -2.18 19.60
N THR A 168 6.74 -3.07 19.94
CA THR A 168 8.17 -2.86 19.71
C THR A 168 8.61 -3.60 18.46
N ILE A 169 9.00 -2.88 17.42
CA ILE A 169 9.61 -3.47 16.23
C ILE A 169 11.06 -3.84 16.52
N ILE A 170 11.50 -4.97 15.96
CA ILE A 170 12.88 -5.44 16.08
C ILE A 170 13.52 -5.41 14.68
N LYS A 171 14.70 -4.81 14.57
CA LYS A 171 15.52 -4.78 13.36
C LYS A 171 16.96 -5.10 13.69
N PHE A 172 17.77 -5.44 12.70
CA PHE A 172 19.21 -5.38 12.88
C PHE A 172 19.67 -3.92 12.96
N ARG A 173 20.63 -3.65 13.84
CA ARG A 173 21.25 -2.35 13.97
C ARG A 173 22.08 -2.06 12.71
N SER A 174 21.65 -1.07 11.93
CA SER A 174 22.32 -0.61 10.71
C SER A 174 22.97 0.78 10.86
N MET A 175 22.86 1.39 12.04
CA MET A 175 23.37 2.73 12.34
C MET A 175 24.14 2.72 13.66
N LYS A 176 25.10 3.64 13.80
CA LYS A 176 25.77 3.92 15.07
C LYS A 176 24.74 4.33 16.12
N ILE A 177 25.00 3.98 17.38
CA ILE A 177 24.18 4.41 18.50
C ILE A 177 24.26 5.94 18.56
N HIS A 178 23.10 6.58 18.65
CA HIS A 178 22.97 8.03 18.66
C HIS A 178 21.75 8.42 19.48
N ASP A 179 21.74 9.65 19.96
CA ASP A 179 20.59 10.20 20.68
C ASP A 179 19.50 10.61 19.68
N PRO A 180 18.30 10.00 19.72
CA PRO A 180 17.20 10.37 18.84
C PRO A 180 16.70 11.81 19.04
N LYS A 181 17.02 12.49 20.15
CA LYS A 181 16.66 13.90 20.39
C LYS A 181 17.59 14.88 19.68
N ILE A 182 18.82 14.47 19.38
CA ILE A 182 19.86 15.33 18.79
C ILE A 182 19.87 15.20 17.26
N TYR A 183 19.54 14.01 16.74
CA TYR A 183 19.62 13.72 15.31
C TYR A 183 18.25 13.68 14.65
N SER A 184 18.19 14.02 13.36
CA SER A 184 16.96 14.02 12.57
C SER A 184 16.20 12.68 12.66
N LYS A 185 14.87 12.79 12.76
CA LYS A 185 13.91 11.68 12.70
C LYS A 185 13.98 10.94 11.36
N TYR A 186 14.44 11.62 10.30
CA TYR A 186 14.60 11.06 8.95
C TYR A 186 16.05 10.66 8.69
N SER A 187 16.23 9.56 7.96
CA SER A 187 17.53 9.14 7.44
C SER A 187 17.73 9.75 6.05
N SER A 188 18.85 10.44 5.83
CA SER A 188 19.25 10.90 4.50
C SER A 188 19.99 9.79 3.72
N LYS A 189 20.14 9.95 2.39
CA LYS A 189 20.87 8.98 1.54
C LYS A 189 22.34 8.83 1.96
N ASP A 190 22.98 9.92 2.40
CA ASP A 190 24.38 9.96 2.87
C ASP A 190 24.50 10.14 4.38
N ASP A 191 23.63 9.48 5.14
CA ASP A 191 23.63 9.58 6.58
C ASP A 191 24.90 8.95 7.19
N LYS A 192 25.75 9.80 7.77
CA LYS A 192 27.03 9.42 8.43
C LYS A 192 26.85 8.45 9.60
N ARG A 193 25.63 8.31 10.12
CA ARG A 193 25.29 7.33 11.16
C ARG A 193 25.25 5.91 10.61
N ILE A 194 24.99 5.69 9.31
CA ILE A 194 24.88 4.34 8.73
C ILE A 194 26.25 3.67 8.72
N THR A 195 26.32 2.45 9.24
CA THR A 195 27.57 1.68 9.30
C THR A 195 27.89 1.01 7.97
N LYS A 196 29.10 0.45 7.78
CA LYS A 196 29.49 -0.21 6.52
C LYS A 196 28.64 -1.46 6.30
N VAL A 197 28.48 -2.29 7.33
CA VAL A 197 27.55 -3.43 7.31
C VAL A 197 26.11 -2.92 7.12
N GLY A 198 25.75 -1.85 7.83
CA GLY A 198 24.47 -1.16 7.73
C GLY A 198 24.07 -0.79 6.31
N LYS A 199 25.00 -0.26 5.50
CA LYS A 199 24.76 0.09 4.10
C LYS A 199 24.33 -1.13 3.28
N ILE A 200 25.00 -2.27 3.46
CA ILE A 200 24.72 -3.50 2.72
C ILE A 200 23.38 -4.07 3.15
N ILE A 201 23.16 -4.24 4.46
CA ILE A 201 21.94 -4.89 4.96
C ILE A 201 20.67 -4.06 4.68
N ARG A 202 20.77 -2.72 4.66
CA ARG A 202 19.65 -1.85 4.26
C ARG A 202 19.32 -1.94 2.78
N LYS A 203 20.35 -2.01 1.92
CA LYS A 203 20.17 -2.16 0.47
C LYS A 203 19.45 -3.47 0.14
N LEU A 204 19.80 -4.54 0.84
CA LEU A 204 19.22 -5.88 0.67
C LEU A 204 17.99 -6.13 1.55
N ARG A 205 17.53 -5.15 2.34
CA ARG A 205 16.45 -5.28 3.35
C ARG A 205 16.68 -6.38 4.39
N ILE A 206 17.91 -6.87 4.52
CA ILE A 206 18.31 -7.87 5.51
C ILE A 206 18.12 -7.31 6.93
N ASP A 207 18.22 -5.98 7.08
CA ASP A 207 17.99 -5.32 8.36
C ASP A 207 16.58 -5.53 8.94
N GLU A 208 15.62 -5.90 8.09
CA GLU A 208 14.23 -6.15 8.44
C GLU A 208 13.94 -7.63 8.80
N LEU A 209 14.88 -8.56 8.62
CA LEU A 209 14.69 -9.98 8.96
C LEU A 209 14.22 -10.23 10.40
N PRO A 210 14.71 -9.52 11.44
CA PRO A 210 14.22 -9.72 12.81
C PRO A 210 12.74 -9.38 13.00
N GLN A 211 12.09 -8.68 12.07
CA GLN A 211 10.65 -8.42 12.13
C GLN A 211 9.82 -9.70 11.93
N LEU A 212 10.39 -10.78 11.40
CA LEU A 212 9.72 -12.09 11.34
C LEU A 212 9.30 -12.56 12.73
N PHE A 213 10.06 -12.24 13.79
CA PHE A 213 9.65 -12.51 15.17
C PHE A 213 8.41 -11.71 15.58
N ASN A 214 8.27 -10.46 15.12
CA ASN A 214 7.06 -9.66 15.34
C ASN A 214 5.86 -10.25 14.61
N VAL A 215 6.05 -10.78 13.41
CA VAL A 215 4.99 -11.51 12.68
C VAL A 215 4.60 -12.76 13.45
N ILE A 216 5.56 -13.60 13.88
CA ILE A 216 5.28 -14.82 14.64
C ILE A 216 4.52 -14.51 15.94
N LYS A 217 4.96 -13.49 16.69
CA LYS A 217 4.28 -13.02 17.91
C LYS A 217 2.86 -12.48 17.65
N GLY A 218 2.59 -12.03 16.42
CA GLY A 218 1.29 -11.53 16.00
C GLY A 218 1.13 -10.02 16.12
N ASP A 219 2.21 -9.29 16.39
CA ASP A 219 2.25 -7.83 16.37
C ASP A 219 2.16 -7.28 14.93
N MET A 220 2.71 -8.03 13.96
CA MET A 220 2.78 -7.67 12.54
C MET A 220 2.21 -8.78 11.63
N SER A 221 2.03 -8.44 10.35
CA SER A 221 1.79 -9.35 9.22
C SER A 221 2.99 -9.28 8.26
N LEU A 222 3.13 -10.22 7.32
CA LEU A 222 4.12 -10.08 6.25
C LEU A 222 3.80 -8.89 5.35
N ILE A 223 2.52 -8.71 5.05
CA ILE A 223 2.01 -7.69 4.12
C ILE A 223 0.94 -6.85 4.82
N GLY A 224 1.16 -5.54 4.83
CA GLY A 224 0.29 -4.56 5.47
C GLY A 224 0.86 -3.15 5.42
N PRO A 225 0.13 -2.16 5.93
CA PRO A 225 0.63 -0.78 6.07
C PRO A 225 1.94 -0.75 6.84
N ARG A 226 2.90 0.06 6.41
CA ARG A 226 4.20 0.13 7.11
C ARG A 226 4.02 0.77 8.50
N PRO A 227 4.54 0.17 9.59
CA PRO A 227 4.43 0.76 10.91
C PRO A 227 5.35 1.99 11.02
N GLU A 228 4.76 3.16 11.19
CA GLU A 228 5.50 4.41 11.43
C GLU A 228 5.95 4.52 12.89
N TRP A 229 7.02 5.28 13.11
CA TRP A 229 7.47 5.62 14.45
C TRP A 229 6.35 6.29 15.23
N ASN A 230 6.05 5.80 16.44
CA ASN A 230 4.91 6.28 17.23
C ASN A 230 4.92 7.81 17.43
N GLU A 231 6.08 8.44 17.54
CA GLU A 231 6.18 9.91 17.59
C GLU A 231 5.74 10.56 16.27
N LEU A 232 6.18 10.05 15.12
CA LEU A 232 5.76 10.53 13.81
C LEU A 232 4.30 10.19 13.50
N GLY A 233 3.84 9.01 13.93
CA GLY A 233 2.46 8.57 13.75
C GLY A 233 1.48 9.50 14.45
N LYS A 234 1.75 9.87 15.71
CA LYS A 234 0.94 10.84 16.45
C LYS A 234 0.94 12.23 15.82
N GLU A 235 2.06 12.65 15.25
CA GLU A 235 2.17 13.91 14.49
C GLU A 235 1.30 13.86 13.23
N TYR A 236 1.38 12.78 12.45
CA TYR A 236 0.56 12.60 11.25
C TYR A 236 -0.93 12.44 11.55
N GLU A 237 -1.31 11.82 12.68
CA GLU A 237 -2.70 11.74 13.14
C GLU A 237 -3.35 13.12 13.34
N GLN A 238 -2.56 14.12 13.71
CA GLN A 238 -3.03 15.50 13.90
C GLN A 238 -3.09 16.27 12.58
N LEU A 239 -2.20 15.95 11.63
CA LEU A 239 -2.03 16.70 10.38
C LEU A 239 -2.83 16.14 9.19
N LEU A 240 -3.09 14.83 9.17
CA LEU A 240 -3.71 14.12 8.06
C LEU A 240 -5.06 13.56 8.48
N ASN A 241 -6.11 13.98 7.78
CA ASN A 241 -7.44 13.45 7.98
C ASN A 241 -7.48 11.94 7.75
N LEU A 242 -8.21 11.21 8.59
CA LEU A 242 -8.40 9.76 8.51
C LEU A 242 -7.11 8.92 8.56
N TYR A 243 -5.99 9.48 9.01
CA TYR A 243 -4.72 8.76 9.09
C TYR A 243 -4.79 7.48 9.94
N THR A 244 -5.66 7.46 10.94
CA THR A 244 -5.89 6.29 11.81
C THR A 244 -6.49 5.09 11.09
N LEU A 245 -7.09 5.26 9.90
CA LEU A 245 -7.62 4.14 9.10
C LEU A 245 -6.54 3.12 8.78
N ARG A 246 -5.27 3.53 8.64
CA ARG A 246 -4.17 2.61 8.39
C ARG A 246 -3.97 1.58 9.51
N TYR A 247 -4.47 1.86 10.72
CA TYR A 247 -4.40 0.95 11.86
C TYR A 247 -5.53 -0.08 11.89
N ALA A 248 -6.44 -0.07 10.91
CA ALA A 248 -7.50 -1.07 10.78
C ALA A 248 -6.95 -2.49 10.50
N MET A 249 -5.70 -2.59 10.05
CA MET A 249 -5.02 -3.86 9.77
C MET A 249 -3.67 -3.93 10.50
N LYS A 250 -3.18 -5.16 10.72
CA LYS A 250 -1.83 -5.37 11.24
C LYS A 250 -0.81 -4.76 10.30
N PRO A 251 0.20 -4.05 10.83
CA PRO A 251 1.26 -3.50 10.00
C PRO A 251 2.09 -4.60 9.34
N GLY A 252 2.63 -4.30 8.16
CA GLY A 252 3.41 -5.21 7.33
C GLY A 252 4.92 -5.04 7.45
N ILE A 253 5.68 -6.10 7.14
CA ILE A 253 7.12 -5.95 6.80
C ILE A 253 7.24 -5.22 5.46
N THR A 254 6.46 -5.68 4.47
CA THR A 254 6.24 -5.02 3.18
C THR A 254 4.76 -4.62 3.04
N GLY A 255 4.45 -3.82 2.02
CA GLY A 255 3.11 -3.28 1.81
C GLY A 255 2.98 -2.58 0.47
N LEU A 256 1.75 -2.29 0.06
CA LEU A 256 1.48 -1.67 -1.24
C LEU A 256 2.20 -0.32 -1.39
N ALA A 257 2.12 0.54 -0.37
CA ALA A 257 2.81 1.82 -0.35
C ALA A 257 4.33 1.64 -0.53
N GLN A 258 4.94 0.65 0.11
CA GLN A 258 6.39 0.41 0.03
C GLN A 258 6.84 -0.02 -1.36
N VAL A 259 6.00 -0.74 -2.11
CA VAL A 259 6.35 -1.21 -3.47
C VAL A 259 5.96 -0.23 -4.57
N MET A 260 5.00 0.67 -4.31
CA MET A 260 4.54 1.67 -5.26
C MET A 260 5.21 3.03 -5.06
N TYR A 261 5.60 3.39 -3.83
CA TYR A 261 6.11 4.70 -3.48
C TYR A 261 7.22 4.64 -2.41
N SER A 262 8.48 4.70 -2.87
CA SER A 262 9.66 4.51 -2.01
C SER A 262 10.21 5.79 -1.36
N TYR A 263 9.76 6.97 -1.77
CA TYR A 263 10.21 8.26 -1.20
C TYR A 263 9.46 8.60 0.10
N GLY A 264 10.14 9.29 1.02
CA GLY A 264 9.60 9.56 2.35
C GLY A 264 10.47 10.50 3.15
N ALA A 265 10.33 11.80 2.92
CA ALA A 265 11.04 12.83 3.68
C ALA A 265 10.16 14.00 4.13
N ASN A 266 8.87 14.02 3.78
CA ASN A 266 7.95 15.11 4.12
C ASN A 266 6.51 14.62 4.35
N LEU A 267 5.64 15.56 4.72
CA LEU A 267 4.21 15.31 4.99
C LEU A 267 3.46 14.81 3.74
N ASP A 268 3.78 15.34 2.55
CA ASP A 268 3.14 14.92 1.30
C ASP A 268 3.45 13.47 0.95
N ASP A 269 4.67 13.01 1.22
CA ASP A 269 5.05 11.61 1.08
C ASP A 269 4.27 10.72 2.07
N ALA A 270 4.08 11.19 3.31
CA ALA A 270 3.29 10.48 4.30
C ALA A 270 1.82 10.35 3.85
N LYS A 271 1.27 11.43 3.28
CA LYS A 271 -0.06 11.43 2.66
C LYS A 271 -0.15 10.44 1.50
N ARG A 272 0.76 10.48 0.52
CA ARG A 272 0.79 9.52 -0.61
C ARG A 272 0.88 8.07 -0.15
N LYS A 273 1.68 7.78 0.87
CA LYS A 273 1.75 6.42 1.45
C LYS A 273 0.43 6.02 2.08
N LEU A 274 -0.22 6.94 2.79
CA LEU A 274 -1.54 6.70 3.35
C LEU A 274 -2.57 6.38 2.24
N GLU A 275 -2.51 7.02 1.07
CA GLU A 275 -3.41 6.72 -0.07
C GLU A 275 -3.33 5.25 -0.51
N TYR A 276 -2.11 4.73 -0.62
CA TYR A 276 -1.88 3.31 -0.96
C TYR A 276 -2.23 2.37 0.19
N ASP A 277 -1.98 2.78 1.43
CA ASP A 277 -2.31 1.97 2.61
C ASP A 277 -3.83 1.80 2.75
N ILE A 278 -4.62 2.87 2.59
CA ILE A 278 -6.09 2.80 2.62
C ILE A 278 -6.59 1.95 1.46
N TYR A 279 -6.05 2.11 0.25
CA TYR A 279 -6.41 1.28 -0.90
C TYR A 279 -6.18 -0.21 -0.62
N TYR A 280 -5.02 -0.56 -0.04
CA TYR A 280 -4.73 -1.94 0.31
C TYR A 280 -5.69 -2.50 1.37
N ILE A 281 -6.11 -1.67 2.34
CA ILE A 281 -7.05 -2.07 3.39
C ILE A 281 -8.45 -2.33 2.82
N GLU A 282 -8.93 -1.48 1.92
CA GLU A 282 -10.24 -1.63 1.29
C GLU A 282 -10.26 -2.80 0.30
N TYR A 283 -9.32 -2.82 -0.65
CA TYR A 283 -9.27 -3.80 -1.73
C TYR A 283 -8.48 -5.06 -1.38
N PHE A 284 -8.32 -5.34 -0.09
CA PHE A 284 -7.56 -6.49 0.36
C PHE A 284 -8.02 -7.77 -0.35
N SER A 285 -7.05 -8.46 -0.95
CA SER A 285 -7.23 -9.79 -1.50
C SER A 285 -5.91 -10.57 -1.45
N PHE A 286 -5.99 -11.90 -1.43
CA PHE A 286 -4.79 -12.74 -1.48
C PHE A 286 -4.01 -12.56 -2.79
N LEU A 287 -4.71 -12.25 -3.90
CA LEU A 287 -4.05 -11.93 -5.16
C LEU A 287 -3.22 -10.64 -5.05
N LEU A 288 -3.76 -9.61 -4.38
CA LEU A 288 -3.03 -8.38 -4.12
C LEU A 288 -1.80 -8.64 -3.24
N ASP A 289 -1.92 -9.49 -2.22
CA ASP A 289 -0.77 -9.94 -1.41
C ASP A 289 0.32 -10.60 -2.30
N LEU A 290 -0.04 -11.52 -3.19
CA LEU A 290 0.90 -12.13 -4.13
C LEU A 290 1.58 -11.09 -5.04
N ILE A 291 0.83 -10.14 -5.59
CA ILE A 291 1.37 -9.05 -6.40
C ILE A 291 2.40 -8.23 -5.62
N ILE A 292 2.10 -7.90 -4.35
CA ILE A 292 3.02 -7.16 -3.48
C ILE A 292 4.28 -7.99 -3.19
N ILE A 293 4.17 -9.31 -2.98
CA ILE A 293 5.34 -10.19 -2.81
C ILE A 293 6.23 -10.14 -4.04
N PHE A 294 5.68 -10.34 -5.24
CA PHE A 294 6.48 -10.31 -6.48
C PHE A 294 7.16 -8.95 -6.70
N LYS A 295 6.45 -7.85 -6.46
CA LYS A 295 7.05 -6.50 -6.52
C LYS A 295 8.15 -6.32 -5.47
N THR A 296 7.97 -6.84 -4.26
CA THR A 296 8.96 -6.79 -3.18
C THR A 296 10.22 -7.55 -3.56
N ILE A 297 10.10 -8.78 -4.08
CA ILE A 297 11.24 -9.58 -4.56
C ILE A 297 11.99 -8.83 -5.66
N LYS A 298 11.27 -8.27 -6.64
CA LYS A 298 11.87 -7.45 -7.71
C LYS A 298 12.66 -6.27 -7.11
N ILE A 299 12.09 -5.53 -6.17
CA ILE A 299 12.76 -4.39 -5.53
C ILE A 299 14.04 -4.82 -4.81
N VAL A 300 13.99 -5.91 -4.03
CA VAL A 300 15.15 -6.41 -3.26
C VAL A 300 16.26 -6.92 -4.19
N VAL A 301 15.91 -7.68 -5.22
CA VAL A 301 16.88 -8.24 -6.18
C VAL A 301 17.55 -7.15 -7.02
N PHE A 302 16.77 -6.16 -7.49
CA PHE A 302 17.31 -5.06 -8.31
C PHE A 302 17.82 -3.86 -7.50
N GLY A 303 17.73 -3.89 -6.17
CA GLY A 303 18.21 -2.84 -5.27
C GLY A 303 17.53 -1.47 -5.46
N ARG A 304 16.34 -1.41 -6.07
CA ARG A 304 15.60 -0.16 -6.32
C ARG A 304 14.73 0.20 -5.11
N GLY A 305 15.30 0.80 -4.07
CA GLY A 305 14.50 1.17 -2.89
C GLY A 305 15.22 1.87 -1.75
N VAL A 306 16.44 2.37 -1.99
CA VAL A 306 17.25 3.19 -1.06
C VAL A 306 17.95 4.28 -1.86
#